data_AF-A0A2T0GX68-F1
#
_entry.id   AF-A0A2T0GX68-F1
#
_cell.length_a   1.000
_cell.length_b   1.000
_cell.length_c   1.000
_cell.angle_alpha   90.00
_cell.angle_beta   90.00
_cell.angle_gamma   90.00
#
_symmetry.space_group_name_H-M   'P 1'
#
loop_
_entity.id
_entity.type
_entity.pdbx_description
1 polymer ?
#
loop_
_entity_poly.entity_id
_entity_poly.type
_entity_poly.pdbx_seq_one_letter_code
_entity_poly.pdbx_strand_id
1 'polypeptide(L)'
;MTADEFTVELLTTLVVNAADEETALSSCARLPQLTGSRIVQSADCSDEEPGCRSVTLAGSVSVPGEGNHSAVLSRTVRTLLRALGPGFTGARVCCEPPSAWAVVDDPEVVGTLVVGGERALVEAWLTRAGTDRAESAASPSAAGPLTVSPPGPEGTGPPGGGGTRPRS
;
A
#
# COMPACT_ATOMS: atom_id res chain seq x y z
N MET A 1 22.09 25.94 -21.62
CA MET A 1 21.08 25.68 -20.58
C MET A 1 20.41 24.39 -20.95
N THR A 2 20.81 23.27 -20.35
CA THR A 2 20.01 22.04 -20.39
C THR A 2 18.76 22.32 -19.55
N ALA A 3 17.58 22.12 -20.12
CA ALA A 3 16.34 22.18 -19.35
C ALA A 3 16.49 21.23 -18.16
N ASP A 4 16.14 21.69 -16.96
CA ASP A 4 16.04 20.80 -15.81
C ASP A 4 14.92 19.81 -16.15
N GLU A 5 15.22 18.52 -16.23
CA GLU A 5 14.23 17.46 -16.45
C GLU A 5 14.17 16.63 -15.17
N PHE A 6 12.94 16.37 -14.69
CA PHE A 6 12.73 15.46 -13.57
C PHE A 6 12.14 14.15 -14.07
N THR A 7 12.41 13.08 -13.33
CA THR A 7 11.79 11.79 -13.57
C THR A 7 10.65 11.60 -12.58
N VAL A 8 9.51 11.13 -13.08
CA VAL A 8 8.44 10.62 -12.22
C VAL A 8 8.52 9.11 -12.24
N GLU A 9 8.83 8.52 -11.09
CA GLU A 9 8.73 7.09 -10.87
C GLU A 9 7.26 6.73 -10.64
N LEU A 10 6.84 5.61 -11.22
CA LEU A 10 5.48 5.10 -11.14
C LEU A 10 5.50 3.74 -10.47
N LEU A 11 4.70 3.59 -9.42
CA LEU A 11 4.49 2.30 -8.76
C LEU A 11 3.01 1.93 -8.88
N THR A 12 2.76 0.67 -9.20
CA THR A 12 1.41 0.10 -9.18
C THR A 12 1.45 -1.19 -8.37
N THR A 13 0.83 -1.17 -7.20
CA THR A 13 0.75 -2.31 -6.31
C THR A 13 -0.66 -2.89 -6.39
N LEU A 14 -0.76 -4.16 -6.73
CA LEU A 14 -2.03 -4.88 -6.82
C LEU A 14 -2.10 -5.93 -5.73
N VAL A 15 -3.22 -6.00 -5.03
CA VAL A 15 -3.56 -7.10 -4.15
C VAL A 15 -4.38 -8.09 -4.95
N VAL A 16 -3.95 -9.36 -4.95
CA VAL A 16 -4.59 -10.46 -5.65
C VAL A 16 -4.78 -11.65 -4.72
N ASN A 17 -5.91 -12.30 -4.86
CA ASN A 17 -6.18 -13.59 -4.25
C ASN A 17 -5.46 -14.68 -5.07
N ALA A 18 -4.36 -15.22 -4.52
CA ALA A 18 -3.51 -16.20 -5.17
C ALA A 18 -2.85 -17.13 -4.14
N ALA A 19 -2.94 -18.44 -4.38
CA ALA A 19 -2.41 -19.46 -3.48
C ALA A 19 -0.88 -19.39 -3.32
N ASP A 20 -0.16 -19.15 -4.41
CA ASP A 20 1.31 -19.06 -4.48
C ASP A 20 1.78 -17.82 -5.27
N GLU A 21 3.08 -17.50 -5.17
CA GLU A 21 3.70 -16.37 -5.87
C GLU A 21 3.61 -16.53 -7.40
N GLU A 22 3.79 -17.75 -7.90
CA GLU A 22 3.73 -18.03 -9.35
C GLU A 22 2.35 -17.68 -9.91
N THR A 23 1.29 -18.07 -9.21
CA THR A 23 -0.10 -17.73 -9.54
C THR A 23 -0.32 -16.22 -9.54
N ALA A 24 0.18 -15.51 -8.52
CA ALA A 24 0.05 -14.05 -8.44
C ALA A 24 0.75 -13.34 -9.61
N LEU A 25 1.96 -13.77 -9.96
CA LEU A 25 2.73 -13.21 -11.07
C LEU A 25 2.07 -13.51 -12.43
N SER A 26 1.55 -14.72 -12.60
CA SER A 26 0.82 -15.14 -13.81
C SER A 26 -0.42 -14.28 -14.03
N SER A 27 -1.22 -14.03 -12.98
CA SER A 27 -2.39 -13.14 -13.04
C SER A 27 -2.03 -11.71 -13.47
N CYS A 28 -0.83 -11.23 -13.12
CA CYS A 28 -0.33 -9.90 -13.43
C CYS A 28 0.47 -9.81 -14.75
N ALA A 29 0.68 -10.92 -15.47
CA ALA A 29 1.66 -11.00 -16.56
C ALA A 29 1.39 -10.05 -17.76
N ARG A 30 0.15 -9.59 -17.95
CA ARG A 30 -0.22 -8.67 -19.04
C ARG A 30 0.00 -7.20 -18.70
N LEU A 31 0.10 -6.87 -17.41
CA LEU A 31 0.20 -5.47 -16.96
C LEU A 31 1.45 -4.75 -17.44
N PRO A 32 2.66 -5.35 -17.42
CA PRO A 32 3.85 -4.71 -17.96
C PRO A 32 3.67 -4.15 -19.37
N GLN A 33 2.96 -4.90 -20.24
CA GLN A 33 2.69 -4.50 -21.62
C GLN A 33 1.66 -3.38 -21.73
N LEU A 34 0.67 -3.36 -20.82
CA LEU A 34 -0.38 -2.33 -20.79
C LEU A 34 0.12 -0.99 -20.27
N THR A 35 0.99 -1.01 -19.25
CA THR A 35 1.44 0.20 -18.55
C THR A 35 2.85 0.65 -18.91
N GLY A 36 3.58 -0.14 -19.71
CA GLY A 36 5.01 0.11 -19.97
C GLY A 36 5.87 -0.03 -18.72
N SER A 37 5.46 -0.86 -17.77
CA SER A 37 6.12 -1.08 -16.48
C SER A 37 6.79 -2.45 -16.43
N ARG A 38 7.51 -2.75 -15.35
CA ARG A 38 8.06 -4.08 -15.05
C ARG A 38 7.62 -4.52 -13.66
N ILE A 39 7.38 -5.81 -13.45
CA ILE A 39 7.18 -6.34 -12.10
C ILE A 39 8.52 -6.24 -11.36
N VAL A 40 8.51 -5.65 -10.17
CA VAL A 40 9.72 -5.47 -9.33
C VAL A 40 9.65 -6.17 -8.00
N GLN A 41 8.45 -6.50 -7.53
CA GLN A 41 8.26 -7.13 -6.23
C GLN A 41 6.99 -7.99 -6.22
N SER A 42 7.04 -9.07 -5.45
CA SER A 42 5.89 -9.83 -4.97
C SER A 42 6.04 -10.01 -3.46
N ALA A 43 4.96 -9.92 -2.70
CA ALA A 43 4.97 -10.14 -1.25
C ALA A 43 3.73 -10.89 -0.80
N ASP A 44 3.91 -11.70 0.23
CA ASP A 44 2.84 -12.45 0.90
C ASP A 44 2.15 -11.53 1.92
N CYS A 45 0.84 -11.31 1.77
CA CYS A 45 0.01 -10.55 2.71
C CYS A 45 -0.96 -11.46 3.49
N SER A 46 -0.69 -12.76 3.53
CA SER A 46 -1.58 -13.73 4.16
C SER A 46 -1.76 -13.61 5.68
N ASP A 47 -0.87 -12.86 6.34
CA ASP A 47 -1.03 -12.47 7.74
C ASP A 47 -2.28 -11.58 7.95
N GLU A 48 -2.69 -10.83 6.92
CA GLU A 48 -3.90 -10.00 6.93
C GLU A 48 -5.13 -10.78 6.43
N GLU A 49 -4.98 -11.50 5.31
CA GLU A 49 -6.05 -12.33 4.75
C GLU A 49 -5.50 -13.61 4.06
N PRO A 50 -5.95 -14.82 4.45
CA PRO A 50 -5.42 -16.06 3.89
C PRO A 50 -5.52 -16.12 2.35
N GLY A 51 -4.40 -16.33 1.67
CA GLY A 51 -4.35 -16.38 0.20
C GLY A 51 -4.15 -15.03 -0.48
N CYS A 52 -3.91 -13.96 0.29
CA CYS A 52 -3.55 -12.65 -0.24
C CYS A 52 -2.09 -12.59 -0.70
N ARG A 53 -1.86 -12.03 -1.90
CA ARG A 53 -0.54 -11.55 -2.31
C ARG A 53 -0.59 -10.16 -2.91
N SER A 54 0.50 -9.42 -2.72
CA SER A 54 0.71 -8.13 -3.39
C SER A 54 1.76 -8.26 -4.49
N VAL A 55 1.51 -7.67 -5.66
CA VAL A 55 2.46 -7.58 -6.77
C VAL A 55 2.67 -6.12 -7.13
N THR A 56 3.93 -5.68 -7.16
CA THR A 56 4.30 -4.29 -7.47
C THR A 56 4.98 -4.20 -8.82
N LEU A 57 4.47 -3.29 -9.65
CA LEU A 57 5.06 -2.88 -10.92
C LEU A 57 5.71 -1.51 -10.78
N ALA A 58 6.89 -1.34 -11.37
CA ALA A 58 7.58 -0.07 -11.47
C ALA A 58 7.72 0.39 -12.92
N GLY A 59 7.55 1.68 -13.15
CA GLY A 59 7.82 2.36 -14.41
C GLY A 59 8.35 3.76 -14.17
N SER A 60 8.65 4.49 -15.23
CA SER A 60 9.05 5.88 -15.11
C SER A 60 8.63 6.69 -16.33
N VAL A 61 8.48 7.98 -16.13
CA VAL A 61 8.23 8.95 -17.20
C VAL A 61 9.07 10.20 -16.98
N SER A 62 9.74 10.65 -18.04
CA SER A 62 10.44 11.93 -18.05
C SER A 62 9.45 13.06 -18.23
N VAL A 63 9.54 14.08 -17.39
CA VAL A 63 8.69 15.27 -17.46
C VAL A 63 9.55 16.52 -17.56
N PRO A 64 9.13 17.55 -18.31
CA PRO A 64 9.78 18.84 -18.28
C PRO A 64 9.86 19.35 -16.85
N GLY A 65 11.03 19.81 -16.39
CA GLY A 65 11.21 20.25 -15.01
C GLY A 65 10.71 21.67 -14.72
N GLU A 66 10.16 22.34 -15.73
CA GLU A 66 9.38 23.55 -15.54
C GLU A 66 7.90 23.20 -15.34
N GLY A 67 7.34 23.53 -14.17
CA GLY A 67 5.89 23.40 -13.95
C GLY A 67 5.47 23.20 -12.50
N ASN A 68 4.16 23.14 -12.29
CA ASN A 68 3.59 22.82 -10.98
C ASN A 68 3.71 21.30 -10.73
N HIS A 69 4.62 20.91 -9.84
CA HIS A 69 4.88 19.53 -9.44
C HIS A 69 3.61 18.76 -9.04
N SER A 70 2.71 19.37 -8.27
CA SER A 70 1.44 18.74 -7.88
C SER A 70 0.55 18.45 -9.08
N ALA A 71 0.50 19.37 -10.05
CA ALA A 71 -0.27 19.19 -11.28
C ALA A 71 0.33 18.09 -12.16
N VAL A 72 1.66 18.01 -12.25
CA VAL A 72 2.36 16.95 -12.97
C VAL A 72 2.06 15.60 -12.33
N LEU A 73 2.35 15.42 -11.04
CA LEU A 73 2.08 14.19 -10.30
C LEU A 73 0.62 13.73 -10.42
N SER A 74 -0.32 14.64 -10.18
CA SER A 74 -1.76 14.32 -10.27
C SER A 74 -2.20 13.94 -11.68
N ARG A 75 -1.60 14.52 -12.72
CA ARG A 75 -1.88 14.16 -14.11
C ARG A 75 -1.29 12.80 -14.45
N THR A 76 -0.08 12.51 -13.97
CA THR A 76 0.58 11.22 -14.19
C THR A 76 -0.23 10.09 -13.59
N VAL A 77 -0.68 10.21 -12.33
CA VAL A 77 -1.58 9.22 -11.70
C VAL A 77 -2.86 9.04 -12.51
N ARG A 78 -3.53 10.13 -12.93
CA ARG A 78 -4.75 10.03 -13.76
C ARG A 78 -4.52 9.38 -15.12
N THR A 79 -3.36 9.62 -15.73
CA THR A 79 -3.00 9.00 -17.01
C THR A 79 -2.78 7.50 -16.83
N LEU A 80 -2.10 7.09 -15.76
CA LEU A 80 -1.92 5.67 -15.44
C LEU A 80 -3.26 4.99 -15.13
N LEU A 81 -4.13 5.60 -14.31
CA LEU A 81 -5.49 5.09 -14.07
C LEU A 81 -6.28 4.91 -15.37
N ARG A 82 -6.19 5.85 -16.32
CA ARG A 82 -6.83 5.70 -17.64
C ARG A 82 -6.25 4.53 -18.45
N ALA A 83 -4.96 4.25 -18.33
CA ALA A 83 -4.32 3.13 -19.01
C ALA A 83 -4.73 1.77 -18.42
N LEU A 84 -5.02 1.71 -17.12
CA LEU A 84 -5.54 0.50 -16.47
C LEU A 84 -6.96 0.15 -16.90
N GLY A 85 -7.79 1.16 -17.22
CA GLY A 85 -9.10 0.96 -17.82
C GLY A 85 -10.15 1.96 -17.37
N PRO A 86 -11.36 1.92 -17.98
CA PRO A 86 -12.40 2.91 -17.71
C PRO A 86 -12.88 2.93 -16.26
N GLY A 87 -12.95 1.76 -15.60
CA GLY A 87 -13.39 1.63 -14.20
C GLY A 87 -12.49 2.34 -13.19
N PHE A 88 -11.23 2.60 -13.52
CA PHE A 88 -10.23 3.23 -12.65
C PHE A 88 -10.32 4.76 -12.63
N THR A 89 -11.01 5.37 -13.60
CA THR A 89 -10.99 6.83 -13.81
C THR A 89 -11.75 7.62 -12.75
N GLY A 90 -12.64 6.97 -12.00
CA GLY A 90 -13.38 7.56 -10.89
C GLY A 90 -12.58 7.66 -9.58
N ALA A 91 -11.38 7.06 -9.51
CA ALA A 91 -10.59 7.03 -8.30
C ALA A 91 -10.15 8.45 -7.85
N ARG A 92 -10.25 8.70 -6.55
CA ARG A 92 -9.80 9.97 -5.96
C ARG A 92 -8.28 10.00 -5.95
N VAL A 93 -7.71 11.02 -6.58
CA VAL A 93 -6.26 11.28 -6.54
C VAL A 93 -5.94 12.18 -5.36
N CYS A 94 -5.09 11.70 -4.48
CA CYS A 94 -4.44 12.47 -3.42
C CYS A 94 -3.08 12.94 -3.93
N CYS A 95 -2.70 14.18 -3.61
CA CYS A 95 -1.42 14.73 -4.03
C CYS A 95 -0.78 15.49 -2.87
N GLU A 96 0.39 15.01 -2.46
CA GLU A 96 1.23 15.57 -1.43
C GLU A 96 2.67 15.48 -1.93
N PRO A 97 3.19 16.50 -2.65
CA PRO A 97 4.54 16.47 -3.18
C PRO A 97 5.55 16.07 -2.09
N PRO A 98 6.49 15.14 -2.39
CA PRO A 98 6.93 14.72 -3.72
C PRO A 98 6.10 13.61 -4.38
N SER A 99 4.96 13.20 -3.82
CA SER A 99 4.16 12.10 -4.37
C SER A 99 2.70 12.48 -4.67
N ALA A 100 2.06 11.63 -5.48
CA ALA A 100 0.61 11.56 -5.60
C ALA A 100 0.20 10.10 -5.74
N TRP A 101 -1.01 9.78 -5.29
CA TRP A 101 -1.50 8.42 -5.31
C TRP A 101 -3.00 8.34 -5.46
N ALA A 102 -3.48 7.17 -5.84
CA ALA A 102 -4.88 6.80 -5.83
C ALA A 102 -5.02 5.35 -5.39
N VAL A 103 -6.07 5.07 -4.62
CA VAL A 103 -6.46 3.72 -4.23
C VAL A 103 -7.76 3.37 -4.94
N VAL A 104 -7.80 2.19 -5.54
CA VAL A 104 -9.01 1.55 -6.06
C VAL A 104 -9.25 0.31 -5.23
N ASP A 105 -10.24 0.39 -4.35
CA ASP A 105 -10.65 -0.68 -3.44
C ASP A 105 -12.03 -1.20 -3.87
N ASP A 106 -12.04 -1.83 -5.05
CA ASP A 106 -13.24 -2.37 -5.69
C ASP A 106 -12.85 -3.64 -6.46
N PRO A 107 -13.11 -4.84 -5.89
CA PRO A 107 -12.76 -6.11 -6.51
C PRO A 107 -13.39 -6.32 -7.89
N GLU A 108 -14.56 -5.74 -8.16
CA GLU A 108 -15.21 -5.87 -9.46
C GLU A 108 -14.43 -5.07 -10.52
N VAL A 109 -13.94 -3.88 -10.16
CA VAL A 109 -13.10 -3.06 -11.05
C VAL A 109 -11.72 -3.67 -11.22
N VAL A 110 -11.04 -4.04 -10.13
CA VAL A 110 -9.67 -4.57 -10.17
C VAL A 110 -9.65 -5.98 -10.79
N GLY A 111 -10.70 -6.78 -10.56
CA GLY A 111 -10.91 -8.09 -11.16
C GLY A 111 -11.02 -8.05 -12.70
N THR A 112 -11.46 -6.92 -13.28
CA THR A 112 -11.44 -6.76 -14.75
C THR A 112 -10.03 -6.63 -15.33
N LEU A 113 -9.08 -6.19 -14.50
CA LEU A 113 -7.70 -5.95 -14.88
C LEU A 113 -6.84 -7.20 -14.64
N VAL A 114 -6.97 -7.82 -13.48
CA VAL A 114 -6.27 -9.05 -13.08
C VAL A 114 -7.23 -10.02 -12.41
N VAL A 115 -7.14 -11.30 -12.78
CA VAL A 115 -7.98 -12.34 -12.17
C VAL A 115 -7.66 -12.44 -10.68
N GLY A 116 -8.71 -12.41 -9.85
CA GLY A 116 -8.58 -12.40 -8.39
C GLY A 116 -8.11 -11.08 -7.81
N GLY A 117 -8.11 -9.99 -8.58
CA GLY A 117 -7.71 -8.67 -8.10
C GLY A 117 -8.72 -8.04 -7.15
N GLU A 118 -8.23 -7.52 -6.03
CA GLU A 118 -9.08 -7.00 -4.95
C GLU A 118 -8.88 -5.49 -4.77
N ARG A 119 -7.63 -5.04 -4.81
CA ARG A 119 -7.25 -3.65 -4.60
C ARG A 119 -6.09 -3.25 -5.49
N ALA A 120 -6.07 -2.00 -5.93
CA ALA A 120 -4.95 -1.38 -6.60
C ALA A 120 -4.52 -0.09 -5.88
N LEU A 121 -3.22 0.09 -5.69
CA LEU A 121 -2.59 1.34 -5.31
C LEU A 121 -1.74 1.81 -6.48
N VAL A 122 -1.98 3.02 -6.94
CA VAL A 122 -1.19 3.67 -7.99
C VAL A 122 -0.49 4.88 -7.39
N GLU A 123 0.82 4.96 -7.54
CA GLU A 123 1.64 6.02 -6.99
C GLU A 123 2.53 6.64 -8.07
N ALA A 124 2.76 7.94 -7.94
CA ALA A 124 3.72 8.70 -8.70
C ALA A 124 4.66 9.41 -7.72
N TRP A 125 5.96 9.30 -7.93
CA TRP A 125 7.01 9.88 -7.08
C TRP A 125 7.93 10.75 -7.93
N LEU A 126 8.11 12.01 -7.54
CA LEU A 126 9.16 12.85 -8.12
C LEU A 126 10.52 12.36 -7.62
N THR A 127 11.36 11.91 -8.54
CA THR A 127 12.75 11.59 -8.25
C THR A 127 13.66 12.64 -8.86
N ARG A 128 14.68 13.03 -8.09
CA ARG A 128 15.77 13.83 -8.65
C ARG A 128 16.71 12.85 -9.36
N ALA A 129 17.12 13.18 -10.59
CA ALA A 129 18.08 12.37 -11.33
C ALA A 129 19.27 11.99 -10.43
N GLY A 130 19.48 10.70 -10.18
CA GLY A 130 20.54 10.16 -9.32
C GLY A 130 20.12 9.63 -7.94
N THR A 131 18.83 9.57 -7.62
CA THR A 131 18.33 8.87 -6.42
C THR A 131 17.66 7.56 -6.80
N ASP A 132 18.44 6.48 -6.89
CA ASP A 132 17.92 5.12 -6.92
C ASP A 132 17.23 4.85 -5.59
N ARG A 133 15.89 4.79 -5.58
CA ARG A 133 15.16 4.15 -4.48
C ARG A 133 15.02 2.66 -4.78
N ALA A 134 16.17 2.00 -4.91
CA ALA A 134 16.23 0.57 -4.67
C ALA A 134 16.20 0.39 -3.14
N GLU A 135 15.28 -0.44 -2.65
CA GLU A 135 15.24 -0.94 -1.28
C GLU A 135 14.63 0.00 -0.22
N SER A 136 13.29 0.05 -0.20
CA SER A 136 12.57 0.21 1.07
C SER A 136 11.31 -0.65 1.05
N ALA A 137 11.53 -1.95 0.84
CA ALA A 137 10.65 -3.01 1.32
C ALA A 137 11.28 -3.56 2.60
N ALA A 138 11.44 -2.71 3.61
CA ALA A 138 11.64 -3.18 4.97
C ALA A 138 10.26 -3.35 5.58
N SER A 139 9.81 -4.59 5.67
CA SER A 139 8.64 -5.01 6.43
C SER A 139 8.61 -4.31 7.80
N PRO A 140 7.47 -3.77 8.26
CA PRO A 140 7.30 -3.47 9.68
C PRO A 140 7.10 -4.79 10.46
N SER A 141 8.13 -5.64 10.50
CA SER A 141 8.15 -6.80 11.39
C SER A 141 8.85 -6.43 12.69
N ALA A 142 8.12 -5.72 13.56
CA ALA A 142 8.16 -5.87 15.01
C ALA A 142 7.15 -4.91 15.68
N ALA A 143 5.85 -5.08 15.40
CA ALA A 143 4.90 -4.87 16.47
C ALA A 143 5.08 -6.05 17.43
N GLY A 144 5.95 -5.89 18.43
CA GLY A 144 6.00 -6.82 19.55
C GLY A 144 4.59 -7.01 20.11
N PRO A 145 4.23 -8.22 20.59
CA PRO A 145 2.88 -8.47 21.06
C PRO A 145 2.51 -7.46 22.13
N LEU A 146 1.41 -6.72 21.89
CA LEU A 146 0.70 -6.04 22.96
C LEU A 146 0.24 -7.15 23.91
N THR A 147 1.01 -7.35 24.98
CA THR A 147 0.56 -8.13 26.13
C THR A 147 -0.63 -7.39 26.72
N VAL A 148 -1.83 -7.72 26.25
CA VAL A 148 -3.05 -7.41 26.99
C VAL A 148 -3.03 -8.29 28.22
N SER A 149 -2.74 -7.71 29.37
CA SER A 149 -2.93 -8.39 30.64
C SER A 149 -4.42 -8.70 30.81
N PRO A 150 -4.82 -9.95 31.12
CA PRO A 150 -6.21 -10.25 31.40
C PRO A 150 -6.65 -9.60 32.73
N PRO A 151 -7.90 -9.11 32.85
CA PRO A 151 -8.44 -8.78 34.15
C PRO A 151 -8.85 -10.08 34.88
N GLY A 152 -8.36 -10.27 36.09
CA GLY A 152 -8.91 -11.26 37.00
C GLY A 152 -8.19 -11.29 38.36
N PRO A 153 -8.80 -11.90 39.38
CA PRO A 153 -10.19 -11.78 39.81
C PRO A 153 -10.28 -11.04 41.16
N GLU A 154 -11.46 -10.49 41.44
CA GLU A 154 -11.85 -10.06 42.79
C GLU A 154 -11.69 -11.20 43.79
N GLY A 155 -11.13 -10.88 44.95
CA GLY A 155 -11.20 -11.73 46.13
C GLY A 155 -9.92 -11.69 46.95
N THR A 156 -9.99 -11.04 48.11
CA THR A 156 -9.86 -11.70 49.42
C THR A 156 -9.63 -10.60 50.47
N GLY A 157 -10.61 -10.45 51.37
CA GLY A 157 -10.59 -9.47 52.43
C GLY A 157 -9.47 -9.68 53.46
N PRO A 158 -9.13 -8.64 54.23
CA PRO A 158 -8.14 -8.76 55.29
C PRO A 158 -8.70 -9.50 56.53
N PRO A 159 -7.85 -10.27 57.24
CA PRO A 159 -8.22 -11.02 58.42
C PRO A 159 -8.43 -10.10 59.65
N GLY A 160 -9.33 -10.54 60.53
CA GLY A 160 -9.70 -9.87 61.76
C GLY A 160 -8.54 -9.57 62.71
N GLY A 161 -8.64 -8.41 63.34
CA GLY A 161 -7.80 -7.98 64.44
C GLY A 161 -8.61 -7.16 65.45
N GLY A 162 -8.96 -7.80 66.57
CA GLY A 162 -9.00 -7.25 67.93
C GLY A 162 -9.92 -6.05 68.25
N GLY A 163 -10.77 -6.21 69.27
CA GLY A 163 -11.27 -5.03 70.01
C GLY A 163 -12.60 -5.18 70.73
N THR A 164 -12.60 -6.00 71.77
CA THR A 164 -13.45 -5.95 72.98
C THR A 164 -14.29 -4.68 73.28
N ARG A 165 -15.54 -4.97 73.72
CA ARG A 165 -16.31 -4.39 74.86
C ARG A 165 -17.12 -3.07 74.64
N PRO A 166 -18.06 -2.71 75.54
CA PRO A 166 -19.38 -3.31 75.70
C PRO A 166 -20.53 -2.26 75.78
N ARG A 167 -21.78 -2.74 75.89
CA ARG A 167 -22.92 -2.18 76.65
C ARG A 167 -23.12 -0.65 76.66
N SER A 168 -24.30 -0.21 76.24
CA SER A 168 -25.47 0.04 77.11
C SER A 168 -26.72 0.26 76.27
#